data_AF-A0A183FIW0-F1
#
_entry.id   AF-A0A183FIW0-F1
#
_cell.length_a   1.000
_cell.length_b   1.000
_cell.length_c   1.000
_cell.angle_alpha   90.00
_cell.angle_beta   90.00
_cell.angle_gamma   90.00
#
_symmetry.space_group_name_H-M   'P 1'
#
loop_
_entity.id
_entity.type
_entity.pdbx_description
1 polymer ?
#
loop_
_entity_poly.entity_id
_entity_poly.type
_entity_poly.pdbx_seq_one_letter_code
_entity_poly.pdbx_strand_id
1 'polypeptide(L)'
;MGSCQSQENQELAARNKAIEKQINQDKRAGSSIVKLLLLGAGECGKSTVLKQMQILHSNGFTEEEINEKKAIVYSNVVSSICTILKKEKAIVLRVQEMGEETEPLSEEVSKAIQSLWSDPGVKKAYEMRSEYQLTDSAKYFLDACARVSEPGYRPSEQDILYSRVATTGVVEVKFKIKELDFSQERLVERLYVVTGCFVAIKTLAPGGTRTRIFCFPGSDVRLTPPALFDRT
;
A
#
# COMPACT_ATOMS: atom_id res chain seq x y z
N MET A 1 5.11 -53.07 31.45
CA MET A 1 4.49 -51.81 30.99
C MET A 1 5.51 -50.73 30.58
N GLY A 2 6.73 -51.08 30.12
CA GLY A 2 7.79 -50.09 29.82
C GLY A 2 8.08 -49.82 28.34
N SER A 3 7.41 -50.50 27.40
CA SER A 3 7.71 -50.40 25.96
C SER A 3 6.98 -49.26 25.23
N CYS A 4 5.97 -48.64 25.86
CA CYS A 4 5.19 -47.56 25.24
C CYS A 4 5.90 -46.20 25.37
N GLN A 5 6.54 -45.95 26.53
CA GLN A 5 7.24 -44.69 26.81
C GLN A 5 8.53 -44.52 25.99
N SER A 6 9.16 -45.62 25.54
CA SER A 6 10.36 -45.56 24.70
C SER A 6 10.05 -45.17 23.26
N GLN A 7 8.92 -45.61 22.69
CA GLN A 7 8.45 -45.18 21.38
C GLN A 7 8.05 -43.70 21.38
N GLU A 8 7.30 -43.27 22.39
CA GLU A 8 6.90 -41.86 22.54
C GLU A 8 8.12 -40.92 22.64
N ASN A 9 9.14 -41.31 23.40
CA ASN A 9 10.37 -40.52 23.50
C ASN A 9 11.18 -40.48 22.19
N GLN A 10 11.18 -41.56 21.40
CA GLN A 10 11.83 -41.59 20.09
C GLN A 10 11.09 -40.70 19.08
N GLU A 11 9.76 -40.70 19.09
CA GLU A 11 8.94 -39.83 18.24
C GLU A 11 9.11 -38.34 18.62
N LEU A 12 9.18 -38.02 19.92
CA LEU A 12 9.47 -36.68 20.40
C LEU A 12 10.87 -36.20 19.97
N ALA A 13 11.88 -37.06 20.07
CA ALA A 13 13.23 -36.75 19.61
C ALA A 13 13.29 -36.52 18.08
N ALA A 14 12.55 -37.32 17.30
CA ALA A 14 12.45 -37.16 15.85
C ALA A 14 11.75 -35.83 15.48
N ARG A 15 10.67 -35.45 16.18
CA ARG A 15 10.01 -34.15 16.01
C ARG A 15 10.92 -32.99 16.37
N ASN A 16 11.62 -33.05 17.51
CA ASN A 16 12.56 -32.00 17.91
C ASN A 16 13.67 -31.80 16.87
N LYS A 17 14.22 -32.90 16.35
CA LYS A 17 15.24 -32.84 15.28
C LYS A 17 14.70 -32.24 13.97
N ALA A 18 13.44 -32.52 13.62
CA ALA A 18 12.80 -31.92 12.46
C ALA A 18 12.59 -30.41 12.65
N ILE A 19 12.13 -29.99 13.83
CA ILE A 19 11.97 -28.57 14.20
C ILE A 19 13.31 -27.84 14.16
N GLU A 20 14.38 -28.40 14.75
CA GLU A 20 15.71 -27.80 14.70
C GLU A 20 16.25 -27.67 13.26
N LYS A 21 16.00 -28.67 12.42
CA LYS A 21 16.37 -28.62 11.00
C LYS A 21 15.63 -27.50 10.28
N GLN A 22 14.33 -27.35 10.55
CA GLN A 22 13.50 -26.29 9.98
C GLN A 22 13.95 -24.89 10.46
N ILE A 23 14.21 -24.73 11.77
CA ILE A 23 14.76 -23.48 12.34
C ILE A 23 16.10 -23.11 11.69
N ASN A 24 17.00 -24.07 11.49
CA ASN A 24 18.28 -23.81 10.84
C ASN A 24 18.13 -23.48 9.36
N GLN A 25 17.17 -24.08 8.65
CA GLN A 25 16.82 -23.71 7.28
C GLN A 25 16.26 -22.29 7.23
N ASP A 26 15.34 -21.93 8.12
CA ASP A 26 14.74 -20.61 8.23
C ASP A 26 15.77 -19.53 8.62
N LYS A 27 16.74 -19.87 9.48
CA LYS A 27 17.87 -18.97 9.81
C LYS A 27 18.76 -18.70 8.60
N ARG A 28 19.06 -19.73 7.80
CA ARG A 28 19.87 -19.59 6.56
C ARG A 28 19.11 -18.82 5.48
N ALA A 29 17.83 -19.10 5.30
CA ALA A 29 16.97 -18.34 4.41
C ALA A 29 16.85 -16.87 4.89
N GLY A 30 16.75 -16.65 6.20
CA GLY A 30 16.64 -15.34 6.82
C GLY A 30 17.90 -14.47 6.76
N SER A 31 19.09 -15.08 6.68
CA SER A 31 20.36 -14.33 6.70
C SER A 31 20.63 -13.56 5.40
N SER A 32 20.02 -13.96 4.28
CA SER A 32 20.12 -13.25 3.00
C SER A 32 19.03 -12.20 2.79
N ILE A 33 18.05 -12.12 3.71
CA ILE A 33 16.93 -11.18 3.64
C ILE A 33 17.35 -9.80 4.13
N VAL A 34 17.22 -8.79 3.26
CA VAL A 34 17.25 -7.39 3.68
C VAL A 34 15.83 -6.93 3.97
N LYS A 35 15.60 -6.42 5.19
CA LYS A 35 14.33 -5.79 5.57
C LYS A 35 14.42 -4.28 5.31
N LEU A 36 13.45 -3.74 4.58
CA LEU A 36 13.30 -2.31 4.36
C LEU A 36 12.07 -1.80 5.11
N LEU A 37 12.18 -0.64 5.74
CA LEU A 37 11.07 0.00 6.46
C LEU A 37 10.88 1.41 5.91
N LEU A 38 9.68 1.71 5.38
CA LEU A 38 9.29 3.06 4.94
C LEU A 38 8.52 3.77 6.05
N LEU A 39 9.07 4.87 6.54
CA LEU A 39 8.47 5.73 7.56
C LEU A 39 8.23 7.14 7.01
N GLY A 40 7.16 7.79 7.45
CA GLY A 40 6.84 9.16 7.05
C GLY A 40 5.39 9.53 7.31
N ALA A 41 5.06 10.81 7.22
CA ALA A 41 3.72 11.36 7.39
C ALA A 41 2.67 10.69 6.48
N GLY A 42 1.37 10.84 6.79
CA GLY A 42 0.31 10.42 5.87
C GLY A 42 0.55 11.02 4.48
N GLU A 43 0.21 10.27 3.43
CA GLU A 43 0.22 10.77 2.03
C GLU A 43 1.60 11.12 1.42
N CYS A 44 2.72 10.94 2.13
CA CYS A 44 4.06 11.24 1.58
C CYS A 44 4.60 10.28 0.49
N GLY A 45 3.73 9.47 -0.13
CA GLY A 45 4.12 8.60 -1.26
C GLY A 45 4.73 7.24 -0.90
N LYS A 46 4.76 6.84 0.37
CA LYS A 46 5.25 5.51 0.81
C LYS A 46 4.60 4.35 0.06
N SER A 47 3.27 4.35 0.01
CA SER A 47 2.50 3.31 -0.68
C SER A 47 2.74 3.35 -2.19
N THR A 48 3.02 4.51 -2.76
CA THR A 48 3.37 4.66 -4.18
C THR A 48 4.71 4.00 -4.48
N VAL A 49 5.73 4.22 -3.64
CA VAL A 49 7.02 3.54 -3.79
C VAL A 49 6.90 2.02 -3.62
N LEU A 50 6.08 1.57 -2.68
CA LEU A 50 5.77 0.13 -2.53
C LEU A 50 5.13 -0.46 -3.79
N LYS A 51 4.13 0.21 -4.37
CA LYS A 51 3.46 -0.23 -5.60
C LYS A 51 4.40 -0.22 -6.81
N GLN A 52 5.28 0.78 -6.92
CA GLN A 52 6.32 0.81 -7.96
C GLN A 52 7.26 -0.39 -7.86
N MET A 53 7.69 -0.74 -6.64
CA MET A 53 8.50 -1.95 -6.42
C MET A 53 7.76 -3.23 -6.79
N GLN A 54 6.44 -3.32 -6.53
CA GLN A 54 5.62 -4.45 -6.97
C GLN A 54 5.56 -4.55 -8.49
N ILE A 55 5.32 -3.44 -9.19
CA ILE A 55 5.27 -3.41 -10.66
C ILE A 55 6.60 -3.85 -11.27
N LEU A 56 7.73 -3.41 -10.71
CA LEU A 56 9.06 -3.69 -11.25
C LEU A 56 9.59 -5.10 -10.92
N HIS A 57 9.20 -5.69 -9.78
CA HIS A 57 9.86 -6.90 -9.25
C HIS A 57 8.93 -8.08 -8.93
N SER A 58 7.61 -7.88 -8.91
CA SER A 58 6.63 -8.95 -8.95
C SER A 58 6.18 -9.12 -10.39
N ASN A 59 5.95 -10.34 -10.88
CA ASN A 59 5.55 -10.63 -12.27
C ASN A 59 4.13 -10.09 -12.61
N GLY A 60 3.90 -8.77 -12.46
CA GLY A 60 2.60 -8.12 -12.57
C GLY A 60 1.68 -8.36 -11.37
N PHE A 61 0.45 -7.86 -11.52
CA PHE A 61 -0.68 -8.10 -10.60
C PHE A 61 -1.55 -9.25 -11.11
N THR A 62 -2.09 -10.06 -10.21
CA THR A 62 -3.06 -11.11 -10.57
C THR A 62 -4.40 -10.51 -10.98
N GLU A 63 -5.25 -11.28 -11.69
CA GLU A 63 -6.59 -10.80 -12.06
C GLU A 63 -7.46 -10.47 -10.84
N GLU A 64 -7.30 -11.23 -9.75
CA GLU A 64 -7.96 -10.98 -8.47
C GLU A 64 -7.53 -9.64 -7.88
N GLU A 65 -6.22 -9.36 -7.83
CA GLU A 65 -5.69 -8.07 -7.35
C GLU A 65 -6.18 -6.90 -8.22
N ILE A 66 -6.21 -7.08 -9.54
CA ILE A 66 -6.70 -6.06 -10.47
C ILE A 66 -8.19 -5.77 -10.22
N ASN A 67 -9.00 -6.81 -9.97
CA ASN A 67 -10.42 -6.66 -9.64
C ASN A 67 -10.63 -5.93 -8.31
N GLU A 68 -9.82 -6.20 -7.29
CA GLU A 68 -9.84 -5.43 -6.04
C GLU A 68 -9.47 -3.96 -6.27
N LYS A 69 -8.44 -3.69 -7.09
CA LYS A 69 -8.04 -2.31 -7.44
C LYS A 69 -9.12 -1.57 -8.22
N LYS A 70 -9.91 -2.28 -9.02
CA LYS A 70 -11.01 -1.71 -9.79
C LYS A 70 -12.05 -1.06 -8.88
N ALA A 71 -12.49 -1.76 -7.84
CA ALA A 71 -13.41 -1.22 -6.84
C ALA A 71 -12.84 0.01 -6.11
N ILE A 72 -11.56 -0.03 -5.76
CA ILE A 72 -10.87 1.10 -5.11
C ILE A 72 -10.88 2.33 -6.02
N VAL A 73 -10.63 2.16 -7.32
CA VAL A 73 -10.65 3.27 -8.29
C VAL A 73 -12.04 3.91 -8.35
N TYR A 74 -13.12 3.12 -8.38
CA TYR A 74 -14.49 3.64 -8.36
C TYR A 74 -14.77 4.45 -7.10
N SER A 75 -14.44 3.88 -5.94
CA SER A 75 -14.55 4.58 -4.65
C SER A 75 -13.76 5.89 -4.63
N ASN A 76 -12.56 5.93 -5.21
CA ASN A 76 -11.75 7.13 -5.27
C ASN A 76 -12.36 8.23 -6.18
N VAL A 77 -12.99 7.86 -7.31
CA VAL A 77 -13.69 8.82 -8.18
C VAL A 77 -14.84 9.49 -7.41
N VAL A 78 -15.71 8.68 -6.80
CA VAL A 78 -16.89 9.15 -6.05
C VAL A 78 -16.46 9.96 -4.82
N SER A 79 -15.47 9.48 -4.07
CA SER A 79 -14.95 10.21 -2.91
C SER A 79 -14.34 11.56 -3.29
N SER A 80 -13.64 11.63 -4.42
CA SER A 80 -13.02 12.87 -4.91
C SER A 80 -14.07 13.92 -5.24
N ILE A 81 -15.10 13.58 -6.03
CA ILE A 81 -16.15 14.53 -6.39
C ILE A 81 -16.98 14.95 -5.16
N CYS A 82 -17.32 14.01 -4.28
CA CYS A 82 -18.04 14.31 -3.04
C CYS A 82 -17.25 15.26 -2.12
N THR A 83 -15.92 15.11 -2.06
CA THR A 83 -15.08 16.00 -1.24
C THR A 83 -15.04 17.41 -1.79
N ILE A 84 -14.98 17.57 -3.12
CA ILE A 84 -15.03 18.88 -3.78
C ILE A 84 -16.39 19.54 -3.52
N LEU A 85 -17.49 18.79 -3.68
CA LEU A 85 -18.85 19.32 -3.51
C LEU A 85 -19.16 19.71 -2.06
N LYS A 86 -18.61 19.01 -1.05
CA LYS A 86 -18.77 19.40 0.36
C LYS A 86 -18.20 20.79 0.67
N LYS A 87 -17.18 21.24 -0.05
CA LYS A 87 -16.59 22.58 0.14
C LYS A 87 -17.57 23.66 -0.34
N GLU A 88 -18.27 23.41 -1.44
CA GLU A 88 -19.35 24.26 -1.92
C GLU A 88 -20.61 23.97 -1.10
N LYS A 89 -20.70 24.59 0.09
CA LYS A 89 -21.70 24.38 1.17
C LYS A 89 -23.20 24.38 0.77
N ALA A 90 -23.55 24.45 -0.51
CA ALA A 90 -24.90 24.52 -1.04
C ALA A 90 -25.46 23.20 -1.60
N ILE A 91 -24.66 22.13 -1.73
CA ILE A 91 -25.19 20.85 -2.25
C ILE A 91 -25.31 19.86 -1.10
N VAL A 92 -26.54 19.69 -0.61
CA VAL A 92 -26.95 18.68 0.37
C VAL A 92 -26.74 17.30 -0.25
N LEU A 93 -25.55 16.73 -0.13
CA LEU A 93 -25.29 15.37 -0.59
C LEU A 93 -25.47 14.38 0.55
N ARG A 94 -26.64 13.75 0.57
CA ARG A 94 -26.92 12.45 1.22
C ARG A 94 -26.17 11.27 0.56
N VAL A 95 -25.02 11.52 -0.08
CA VAL A 95 -24.22 10.47 -0.75
C VAL A 95 -23.23 9.83 0.22
N GLN A 96 -22.96 10.46 1.37
CA GLN A 96 -21.95 10.00 2.31
C GLN A 96 -22.39 8.80 3.17
N GLU A 97 -23.66 8.39 3.13
CA GLU A 97 -24.18 7.30 3.97
C GLU A 97 -24.29 5.94 3.26
N MET A 98 -24.04 5.86 1.96
CA MET A 98 -24.17 4.61 1.22
C MET A 98 -22.82 4.01 0.85
N GLY A 99 -22.36 3.12 1.72
CA GLY A 99 -21.71 1.85 1.35
C GLY A 99 -20.34 1.90 0.67
N GLU A 100 -19.50 0.92 0.96
CA GLU A 100 -18.39 0.56 0.07
C GLU A 100 -18.99 0.12 -1.27
N GLU A 101 -19.17 1.05 -2.22
CA GLU A 101 -19.59 0.71 -3.58
C GLU A 101 -18.44 0.01 -4.30
N THR A 102 -18.39 -1.32 -4.12
CA THR A 102 -17.55 -2.25 -4.87
C THR A 102 -18.04 -2.46 -6.31
N GLU A 103 -19.21 -1.91 -6.64
CA GLU A 103 -19.86 -2.10 -7.94
C GLU A 103 -19.34 -1.14 -9.01
N PRO A 104 -19.44 -1.52 -10.30
CA PRO A 104 -19.14 -0.63 -11.41
C PRO A 104 -19.97 0.66 -11.33
N LEU A 105 -19.33 1.79 -11.65
CA LEU A 105 -20.04 3.06 -11.82
C LEU A 105 -21.13 2.89 -12.88
N SER A 106 -22.39 3.05 -12.49
CA SER A 106 -23.49 3.06 -13.44
C SER A 106 -23.30 4.19 -14.45
N GLU A 107 -23.81 4.01 -15.67
CA GLU A 107 -23.70 5.03 -16.72
C GLU A 107 -24.33 6.36 -16.28
N GLU A 108 -25.42 6.30 -15.50
CA GLU A 108 -26.09 7.47 -14.93
C GLU A 108 -25.19 8.22 -13.95
N VAL A 109 -24.54 7.50 -13.02
CA VAL A 109 -23.61 8.09 -12.05
C VAL A 109 -22.40 8.69 -12.76
N SER A 110 -21.82 7.99 -13.74
CA SER A 110 -20.69 8.50 -14.52
C SER A 110 -21.05 9.80 -15.25
N LYS A 111 -22.21 9.86 -15.92
CA LYS A 111 -22.68 11.08 -16.59
C LYS A 111 -22.91 12.22 -15.60
N ALA A 112 -23.49 11.93 -14.43
CA ALA A 112 -23.68 12.93 -13.39
C ALA A 112 -22.34 13.50 -12.89
N ILE A 113 -21.35 12.64 -12.63
CA ILE A 113 -20.00 13.05 -12.21
C ILE A 113 -19.31 13.88 -13.29
N GLN A 114 -19.41 13.49 -14.56
CA GLN A 114 -18.84 14.26 -15.67
C GLN A 114 -19.50 15.63 -15.83
N SER A 115 -20.82 15.71 -15.69
CA SER A 115 -21.57 16.97 -15.70
C SER A 115 -21.14 17.88 -14.55
N LEU A 116 -21.02 17.33 -13.34
CA LEU A 116 -20.55 18.07 -12.17
C LEU A 116 -19.10 18.51 -12.33
N TRP A 117 -18.22 17.66 -12.86
CA TRP A 117 -16.81 18.01 -13.05
C TRP A 117 -16.59 19.09 -14.12
N SER A 118 -17.52 19.22 -15.06
CA SER A 118 -17.53 20.26 -16.08
C SER A 118 -18.09 21.60 -15.57
N ASP A 119 -18.71 21.60 -14.39
CA ASP A 119 -19.31 22.81 -13.81
C ASP A 119 -18.22 23.82 -13.35
N PRO A 120 -18.36 25.11 -13.69
CA PRO A 120 -17.40 26.14 -13.28
C PRO A 120 -17.24 26.30 -11.76
N GLY A 121 -18.30 26.10 -10.99
CA GLY A 121 -18.28 26.15 -9.53
C GLY A 121 -17.42 25.03 -8.95
N VAL A 122 -17.60 23.81 -9.47
CA VAL A 122 -16.80 22.63 -9.09
C VAL A 122 -15.34 22.78 -9.50
N LYS A 123 -15.04 23.29 -10.69
CA LYS A 123 -13.66 23.59 -11.12
C LYS A 123 -12.99 24.60 -10.20
N LYS A 124 -13.69 25.68 -9.84
CA LYS A 124 -13.19 26.68 -8.90
C LYS A 124 -12.97 26.09 -7.50
N ALA A 125 -13.87 25.23 -7.03
CA ALA A 125 -13.70 24.52 -5.77
C ALA A 125 -12.44 23.62 -5.78
N TYR A 126 -12.15 22.97 -6.91
CA TYR A 126 -10.92 22.18 -7.10
C TYR A 126 -9.63 23.03 -7.11
N GLU A 127 -9.67 24.25 -7.62
CA GLU A 127 -8.49 25.15 -7.56
C GLU A 127 -8.10 25.46 -6.11
N MET A 128 -9.08 25.55 -5.21
CA MET A 128 -8.89 25.72 -3.76
C MET A 128 -8.58 24.40 -3.02
N ARG A 129 -8.18 23.33 -3.72
CA ARG A 129 -7.88 22.01 -3.13
C ARG A 129 -6.83 22.04 -2.01
N SER A 130 -5.98 23.05 -1.93
CA SER A 130 -5.03 23.20 -0.82
C SER A 130 -5.69 23.56 0.51
N GLU A 131 -6.94 24.04 0.49
CA GLU A 131 -7.69 24.42 1.69
C GLU A 131 -8.39 23.25 2.39
N TYR A 132 -8.42 22.07 1.77
CA TYR A 132 -9.10 20.89 2.29
C TYR A 132 -8.39 19.60 1.87
N GLN A 133 -8.73 18.49 2.52
CA GLN A 133 -8.06 17.21 2.27
C GLN A 133 -8.59 16.55 0.99
N LEU A 134 -8.16 17.02 -0.19
CA LEU A 134 -8.41 16.35 -1.46
C LEU A 134 -7.21 15.49 -1.85
N THR A 135 -7.47 14.31 -2.40
CA THR A 135 -6.41 13.45 -2.92
C THR A 135 -5.78 14.06 -4.18
N ASP A 136 -4.46 14.06 -4.29
CA ASP A 136 -3.75 14.61 -5.46
C ASP A 136 -4.16 13.97 -6.79
N SER A 137 -4.51 12.69 -6.79
CA SER A 137 -4.98 11.95 -7.96
C SER A 137 -6.43 12.24 -8.37
N ALA A 138 -7.16 13.11 -7.63
CA ALA A 138 -8.56 13.44 -7.92
C ALA A 138 -8.75 13.89 -9.37
N LYS A 139 -7.93 14.82 -9.86
CA LYS A 139 -8.03 15.32 -11.24
C LYS A 139 -7.85 14.22 -12.28
N TYR A 140 -6.86 13.34 -12.06
CA TYR A 140 -6.58 12.24 -12.98
C TYR A 140 -7.80 11.33 -13.17
N PHE A 141 -8.45 10.95 -12.07
CA PHE A 141 -9.62 10.07 -12.11
C PHE A 141 -10.90 10.77 -12.60
N LEU A 142 -11.10 12.04 -12.23
CA LEU A 142 -12.25 12.82 -12.71
C LEU A 142 -12.18 13.10 -14.21
N ASP A 143 -10.99 13.43 -14.74
CA ASP A 143 -10.78 13.59 -16.18
C ASP A 143 -10.95 12.25 -16.94
N ALA A 144 -10.60 11.13 -16.31
CA ALA A 144 -10.74 9.79 -16.89
C ALA A 144 -12.07 9.08 -16.56
N CYS A 145 -13.06 9.79 -16.00
CA CYS A 145 -14.29 9.19 -15.49
C CYS A 145 -15.04 8.36 -16.55
N ALA A 146 -15.12 8.85 -17.79
CA ALA A 146 -15.73 8.13 -18.90
C ALA A 146 -15.10 6.75 -19.13
N ARG A 147 -13.76 6.69 -19.24
CA ARG A 147 -12.98 5.45 -19.40
C ARG A 147 -13.18 4.49 -18.23
N VAL A 148 -13.20 5.02 -17.02
CA VAL A 148 -13.35 4.22 -15.79
C VAL A 148 -14.74 3.56 -15.73
N SER A 149 -15.78 4.24 -16.25
CA SER A 149 -17.15 3.70 -16.29
C SER A 149 -17.45 2.73 -17.44
N GLU A 150 -16.50 2.46 -18.34
CA GLU A 150 -16.76 1.56 -19.48
C GLU A 150 -17.01 0.11 -19.03
N PRO A 151 -17.97 -0.60 -19.67
CA PRO A 151 -18.15 -2.03 -19.47
C PRO A 151 -16.87 -2.79 -19.84
N GLY A 152 -16.32 -3.53 -18.89
CA GLY A 152 -15.04 -4.24 -19.09
C GLY A 152 -13.80 -3.42 -18.77
N TYR A 153 -13.94 -2.24 -18.15
CA TYR A 153 -12.80 -1.45 -17.65
C TYR A 153 -11.81 -2.33 -16.85
N ARG A 154 -10.53 -2.25 -17.25
CA ARG A 154 -9.40 -2.89 -16.58
C ARG A 154 -8.42 -1.80 -16.12
N PRO A 155 -8.18 -1.64 -14.81
CA PRO A 155 -7.22 -0.66 -14.30
C PRO A 155 -5.85 -0.82 -14.95
N SER A 156 -5.29 0.29 -15.43
CA SER A 156 -3.89 0.36 -15.85
C SER A 156 -2.95 0.41 -14.65
N GLU A 157 -1.66 0.19 -14.87
CA GLU A 157 -0.63 0.36 -13.83
C GLU A 157 -0.68 1.78 -13.23
N GLN A 158 -0.97 2.79 -14.05
CA GLN A 158 -1.11 4.18 -13.59
C GLN A 158 -2.34 4.37 -12.70
N ASP A 159 -3.46 3.71 -13.03
CA ASP A 159 -4.66 3.70 -12.17
C ASP A 159 -4.36 3.01 -10.83
N ILE A 160 -3.62 1.91 -10.85
CA ILE A 160 -3.21 1.19 -9.64
C ILE A 160 -2.28 2.07 -8.80
N LEU A 161 -1.32 2.76 -9.41
CA LEU A 161 -0.40 3.65 -8.71
C LEU A 161 -1.13 4.82 -8.04
N TYR A 162 -2.00 5.50 -8.77
CA TYR A 162 -2.73 6.67 -8.30
C TYR A 162 -3.95 6.35 -7.42
N SER A 163 -4.42 5.10 -7.42
CA SER A 163 -5.48 4.68 -6.51
C SER A 163 -5.04 4.87 -5.06
N ARG A 164 -5.91 5.43 -4.24
CA ARG A 164 -5.64 5.67 -2.83
C ARG A 164 -6.34 4.60 -2.00
N VAL A 165 -5.53 3.81 -1.31
CA VAL A 165 -5.95 2.93 -0.23
C VAL A 165 -5.32 3.45 1.05
N ALA A 166 -6.13 3.81 2.03
CA ALA A 166 -5.61 4.13 3.35
C ALA A 166 -4.98 2.85 3.93
N THR A 167 -3.68 2.87 4.18
CA THR A 167 -2.99 1.73 4.79
C THR A 167 -3.45 1.59 6.24
N THR A 168 -4.19 0.53 6.53
CA THR A 168 -4.53 0.12 7.89
C THR A 168 -3.46 -0.84 8.40
N GLY A 169 -2.82 -0.50 9.51
CA GLY A 169 -1.77 -1.34 10.10
C GLY A 169 -0.46 -1.37 9.30
N VAL A 170 0.19 -2.54 9.28
CA VAL A 170 1.50 -2.76 8.64
C VAL A 170 1.29 -3.57 7.36
N VAL A 171 1.70 -3.01 6.23
CA VAL A 171 1.70 -3.72 4.95
C VAL A 171 3.10 -4.29 4.70
N GLU A 172 3.21 -5.61 4.53
CA GLU A 172 4.44 -6.32 4.18
C GLU A 172 4.37 -6.81 2.73
N VAL A 173 5.39 -6.48 1.93
CA VAL A 173 5.54 -6.99 0.55
C VAL A 173 6.89 -7.65 0.39
N LYS A 174 6.91 -8.79 -0.29
CA LYS A 174 8.12 -9.56 -0.59
C LYS A 174 8.42 -9.52 -2.08
N PHE A 175 9.65 -9.19 -2.45
CA PHE A 175 10.09 -9.16 -3.84
C PHE A 175 11.53 -9.64 -3.97
N LYS A 176 11.94 -10.03 -5.17
CA LYS A 176 13.32 -10.45 -5.46
C LYS A 176 13.94 -9.44 -6.42
N ILE A 177 14.87 -8.62 -5.93
CA ILE A 177 15.65 -7.73 -6.78
C ILE A 177 16.81 -8.54 -7.36
N LYS A 178 16.83 -8.73 -8.69
CA LYS A 178 17.87 -9.51 -9.37
C LYS A 178 19.18 -8.73 -9.55
N GLU A 179 19.13 -7.40 -9.56
CA GLU A 179 20.29 -6.56 -9.88
C GLU A 179 20.37 -5.32 -8.98
N LEU A 180 20.87 -5.50 -7.75
CA LEU A 180 21.50 -4.40 -7.03
C LEU A 180 23.00 -4.68 -7.03
N ASP A 181 23.72 -3.95 -7.88
CA ASP A 181 25.16 -4.03 -8.07
C ASP A 181 25.91 -3.46 -6.83
N PHE A 182 25.78 -4.18 -5.72
CA PHE A 182 26.53 -4.01 -4.48
C PHE A 182 27.22 -5.34 -4.15
N SER A 183 28.05 -5.82 -5.07
CA SER A 183 29.09 -6.86 -4.85
C SER A 183 28.66 -8.23 -4.29
N GLN A 184 27.36 -8.46 -4.05
CA GLN A 184 26.77 -9.69 -3.51
C GLN A 184 25.29 -9.72 -3.94
N GLU A 185 24.84 -10.78 -4.60
CA GLU A 185 23.41 -11.04 -4.82
C GLU A 185 22.67 -10.99 -3.47
N ARG A 186 21.78 -10.02 -3.26
CA ARG A 186 21.01 -9.88 -2.01
C ARG A 186 19.52 -9.86 -2.31
N LEU A 187 18.80 -10.78 -1.68
CA LEU A 187 17.34 -10.83 -1.73
C LEU A 187 16.77 -9.79 -0.76
N VAL A 188 16.15 -8.74 -1.29
CA VAL A 188 15.38 -7.77 -0.48
C VAL A 188 13.99 -8.34 -0.26
N GLU A 189 13.87 -9.24 0.70
CA GLU A 189 12.67 -10.07 0.81
C GLU A 189 11.50 -9.41 1.55
N ARG A 190 11.65 -8.27 2.26
CA ARG A 190 10.54 -7.68 3.04
C ARG A 190 10.58 -6.15 3.10
N LEU A 191 9.54 -5.49 2.62
CA LEU A 191 9.31 -4.04 2.75
C LEU A 191 8.07 -3.78 3.62
N TYR A 192 8.26 -2.99 4.67
CA TYR A 192 7.23 -2.62 5.65
C TYR A 192 6.79 -1.17 5.45
N VAL A 193 5.50 -0.93 5.27
CA VAL A 193 4.91 0.42 5.30
C VAL A 193 4.13 0.60 6.60
N VAL A 194 4.49 1.63 7.37
CA VAL A 194 3.80 1.99 8.61
C VAL A 194 3.16 3.37 8.47
N THR A 195 1.88 3.45 8.77
CA THR A 195 1.14 4.71 8.93
C THR A 195 1.13 5.14 10.41
N GLY A 196 1.63 6.34 10.70
CA GLY A 196 1.64 6.94 12.05
C GLY A 196 3.06 7.11 12.61
N CYS A 197 3.45 8.36 12.89
CA CYS A 197 4.82 8.75 13.28
C CYS A 197 5.34 8.18 14.61
N PHE A 198 4.57 7.40 15.39
CA PHE A 198 4.93 7.19 16.81
C PHE A 198 5.06 5.74 17.32
N VAL A 199 4.58 4.70 16.64
CA VAL A 199 4.41 3.39 17.32
C VAL A 199 5.31 2.25 16.82
N ALA A 200 5.82 2.24 15.58
CA ALA A 200 6.40 1.00 15.03
C ALA A 200 7.90 0.77 15.21
N ILE A 201 8.69 1.73 15.69
CA ILE A 201 10.16 1.58 15.75
C ILE A 201 10.58 0.59 16.85
N LYS A 202 9.77 0.39 17.91
CA LYS A 202 10.13 -0.51 19.03
C LYS A 202 9.79 -1.99 18.80
N THR A 203 8.86 -2.31 17.91
CA THR A 203 8.27 -3.67 17.82
C THR A 203 8.85 -4.52 16.68
N LEU A 204 9.42 -3.89 15.65
CA LEU A 204 9.82 -4.60 14.41
C LEU A 204 11.28 -5.07 14.37
N ALA A 205 12.08 -4.80 15.41
CA ALA A 205 13.49 -5.20 15.46
C ALA A 205 13.84 -6.03 16.72
N PRO A 206 13.28 -7.25 16.90
CA PRO A 206 13.91 -8.21 17.80
C PRO A 206 15.21 -8.71 17.16
N GLY A 207 16.34 -8.41 17.81
CA GLY A 207 17.64 -9.08 17.69
C GLY A 207 18.14 -9.48 16.29
N GLY A 208 19.03 -8.68 15.70
CA GLY A 208 20.06 -9.19 14.77
C GLY A 208 19.76 -9.25 13.27
N THR A 209 18.66 -8.66 12.77
CA THR A 209 18.44 -8.54 11.31
C THR A 209 18.83 -7.15 10.79
N ARG A 210 19.66 -7.10 9.73
CA ARG A 210 20.00 -5.85 9.01
C ARG A 210 18.74 -5.22 8.42
N THR A 211 18.23 -4.19 9.10
CA THR A 211 17.03 -3.45 8.69
C THR A 211 17.46 -2.08 8.21
N ARG A 212 17.16 -1.75 6.95
CA ARG A 212 17.41 -0.41 6.38
C ARG A 212 16.14 0.42 6.45
N ILE A 213 16.24 1.62 7.01
CA ILE A 213 15.09 2.51 7.22
C ILE A 213 15.18 3.66 6.20
N PHE A 214 14.11 3.88 5.45
CA PHE A 214 13.94 5.05 4.59
C PHE A 214 12.85 5.96 5.17
N CYS A 215 13.24 7.18 5.49
CA CYS A 215 12.34 8.22 5.98
C CYS A 215 11.95 9.15 4.84
N PHE A 216 10.65 9.26 4.56
CA PHE A 216 10.10 10.25 3.65
C PHE A 216 9.93 11.57 4.40
N PRO A 217 10.48 12.69 3.90
CA PRO A 217 10.25 13.99 4.50
C PRO A 217 8.74 14.30 4.43
N GLY A 218 8.15 14.64 5.57
CA GLY A 218 6.84 15.27 5.60
C GLY A 218 6.97 16.72 5.12
N SER A 219 5.88 17.28 4.61
CA SER A 219 5.78 18.69 4.18
C SER A 219 5.98 19.72 5.30
N ASP A 220 6.24 19.27 6.52
CA ASP A 220 6.71 20.08 7.64
C ASP A 220 7.74 19.26 8.41
N VAL A 221 9.01 19.67 8.35
CA VAL A 221 10.04 19.59 9.40
C VAL A 221 11.38 19.99 8.77
N ARG A 222 12.01 20.96 9.41
CA ARG A 222 13.32 21.55 9.06
C ARG A 222 14.35 20.46 8.77
N LEU A 223 15.09 20.68 7.69
CA LEU A 223 16.25 19.96 7.22
C LEU A 223 17.13 19.43 8.37
N THR A 224 17.00 18.15 8.69
CA THR A 224 18.14 17.34 9.13
C THR A 224 18.45 16.35 8.00
N PRO A 225 19.73 16.20 7.63
CA PRO A 225 20.10 15.33 6.51
C PRO A 225 19.67 13.88 6.80
N PRO A 226 19.38 13.07 5.75
CA PRO A 226 19.00 11.68 5.90
C PRO A 226 20.12 10.92 6.61
N ALA A 227 19.91 10.60 7.89
CA ALA A 227 20.80 9.72 8.63
C ALA A 227 20.52 8.27 8.20
N LEU A 228 21.41 7.72 7.37
CA LEU A 228 21.57 6.28 7.21
C LEU A 228 22.00 5.70 8.57
N PHE A 229 21.03 5.26 9.37
CA PHE A 229 21.33 4.46 10.56
C PHE A 229 21.62 3.03 10.11
N ASP A 230 22.88 2.77 9.75
CA ASP A 230 23.40 1.42 9.67
C ASP A 230 23.75 1.00 11.11
N ARG A 231 22.89 0.23 11.76
CA ARG A 231 23.26 -0.44 13.01
C ARG A 231 24.06 -1.68 12.63
N THR A 232 25.39 -1.55 12.72
CA THR A 232 26.34 -2.66 12.81
C THR A 232 26.05 -3.54 14.02
#